data_AF-A0A0C2GWE0-F1
#
_entry.id   AF-A0A0C2GWE0-F1
#
_cell.length_a   1.000
_cell.length_b   1.000
_cell.length_c   1.000
_cell.angle_alpha   90.00
_cell.angle_beta   90.00
_cell.angle_gamma   90.00
#
_symmetry.space_group_name_H-M   'P 1'
#
loop_
_entity.id
_entity.type
_entity.pdbx_description
1 polymer ?
#
loop_
_entity_poly.entity_id
_entity_poly.type
_entity_poly.pdbx_seq_one_letter_code
_entity_poly.pdbx_strand_id
1 'polypeptide(L)'
;MGAKKDMKKYEVNEKVLCKHGQYYYEAKIIEIAEEDGETVYIVHYQGWHKRYDERITASETAEMFLPFTEENVARCKVGLVTFVIM
;
A
#
# COMPACT_ATOMS: atom_id res chain seq x y z
N MET A 1 1.83 10.29 19.13
CA MET A 1 2.37 8.92 19.32
C MET A 1 2.54 8.29 17.94
N GLY A 2 3.78 8.06 17.50
CA GLY A 2 4.04 7.32 16.26
C GLY A 2 3.73 5.85 16.49
N ALA A 3 2.78 5.31 15.74
CA ALA A 3 2.50 3.88 15.76
C ALA A 3 3.78 3.15 15.37
N LYS A 4 4.24 2.22 16.22
CA LYS A 4 5.30 1.28 15.86
C LYS A 4 4.76 0.48 14.69
N LYS A 5 5.15 0.84 13.47
CA LYS A 5 4.65 0.22 12.26
C LYS A 5 5.51 -1.01 12.04
N ASP A 6 4.97 -2.14 12.46
CA ASP A 6 5.66 -3.42 12.39
C ASP A 6 6.11 -3.65 10.94
N MET A 7 7.39 -3.96 10.75
CA MET A 7 7.95 -4.37 9.46
C MET A 7 7.37 -5.74 9.11
N LYS A 8 6.13 -5.72 8.62
CA LYS A 8 5.38 -6.91 8.29
C LYS A 8 5.89 -7.38 6.93
N LYS A 9 6.29 -8.65 6.87
CA LYS A 9 6.59 -9.30 5.61
C LYS A 9 5.26 -9.55 4.92
N TYR A 10 5.11 -9.03 3.72
CA TYR A 10 3.93 -9.25 2.91
C TYR A 10 4.22 -10.31 1.85
N GLU A 11 3.17 -10.92 1.32
CA GLU A 11 3.29 -11.93 0.26
C GLU A 11 2.73 -11.42 -1.07
N VAL A 12 3.22 -11.99 -2.17
CA VAL A 12 2.63 -11.74 -3.49
C VAL A 12 1.17 -12.20 -3.46
N ASN A 13 0.28 -11.37 -4.00
CA ASN A 13 -1.17 -11.45 -3.95
C ASN A 13 -1.86 -11.01 -2.66
N GLU A 14 -1.12 -10.54 -1.65
CA GLU A 14 -1.74 -10.01 -0.43
C GLU A 14 -2.38 -8.64 -0.66
N LYS A 15 -3.51 -8.40 0.01
CA LYS A 15 -4.22 -7.11 0.00
C LYS A 15 -3.72 -6.20 1.11
N VAL A 16 -3.38 -4.97 0.76
CA VAL A 16 -2.86 -3.95 1.68
C VAL A 16 -3.54 -2.62 1.42
N LEU A 17 -3.57 -1.74 2.41
CA LEU A 17 -3.97 -0.36 2.20
C LEU A 17 -2.72 0.46 1.92
N CYS A 18 -2.52 0.91 0.68
CA CYS A 18 -1.37 1.73 0.33
C CYS A 18 -1.75 3.21 0.36
N LYS A 19 -0.91 4.01 1.02
CA LYS A 19 -1.05 5.47 1.08
C LYS A 19 -0.69 6.07 -0.28
N HIS A 20 -1.59 6.88 -0.82
CA HIS A 20 -1.30 7.69 -2.00
C HIS A 20 -1.81 9.11 -1.73
N GLY A 21 -0.88 10.06 -1.62
CA GLY A 21 -1.18 11.42 -1.18
C GLY A 21 -1.73 11.46 0.25
N GLN A 22 -2.97 11.94 0.41
CA GLN A 22 -3.63 12.09 1.71
C GLN A 22 -4.53 10.90 2.08
N TYR A 23 -4.79 10.00 1.13
CA TYR A 23 -5.74 8.90 1.29
C TYR A 23 -5.04 7.54 1.21
N TYR A 24 -5.71 6.51 1.73
CA TYR A 24 -5.28 5.12 1.59
C TYR A 24 -6.23 4.40 0.65
N TYR A 25 -5.65 3.70 -0.31
CA TYR A 25 -6.38 2.95 -1.32
C TYR A 25 -6.13 1.46 -1.14
N GLU A 26 -7.13 0.65 -1.50
CA GLU A 26 -6.94 -0.80 -1.55
C GLU A 26 -5.99 -1.15 -2.69
N ALA A 27 -4.85 -1.71 -2.33
CA ALA A 27 -3.84 -2.17 -3.24
C ALA A 27 -3.56 -3.66 -3.01
N LYS A 28 -2.98 -4.29 -4.02
CA LYS A 28 -2.58 -5.69 -4.00
C LYS A 28 -1.12 -5.78 -4.37
N ILE A 29 -0.35 -6.54 -3.61
CA ILE A 29 1.04 -6.82 -3.97
C ILE A 29 1.02 -7.77 -5.16
N ILE A 30 1.60 -7.36 -6.27
CA ILE A 30 1.65 -8.15 -7.50
C ILE A 30 2.99 -8.83 -7.69
N GLU A 31 4.05 -8.28 -7.10
CA GLU A 31 5.41 -8.80 -7.21
C GLU A 31 6.24 -8.36 -6.02
N ILE A 32 7.24 -9.18 -5.67
CA ILE A 32 8.25 -8.87 -4.67
C ILE A 32 9.60 -9.09 -5.35
N ALA A 33 10.39 -8.04 -5.44
CA ALA A 33 11.74 -8.04 -5.95
C ALA A 33 12.74 -7.81 -4.79
N GLU A 34 14.01 -8.13 -5.01
CA GLU A 34 15.10 -7.75 -4.11
C GLU A 34 16.07 -6.90 -4.91
N GLU A 35 16.23 -5.63 -4.53
CA GLU A 35 17.08 -4.65 -5.22
C GLU A 35 18.06 -4.06 -4.21
N ASP A 36 19.36 -4.09 -4.53
CA ASP A 36 20.44 -3.63 -3.65
C ASP A 36 20.44 -4.23 -2.22
N GLY A 37 19.92 -5.45 -2.07
CA GLY A 37 19.80 -6.14 -0.78
C GLY A 37 18.61 -5.67 0.07
N GLU A 38 17.72 -4.84 -0.48
CA GLU A 38 16.45 -4.45 0.12
C GLU A 38 15.28 -5.08 -0.64
N THR A 39 14.30 -5.60 0.09
CA THR A 39 13.08 -6.16 -0.52
C THR A 39 12.19 -5.02 -1.03
N VAL A 40 11.82 -5.08 -2.31
CA VAL A 40 10.93 -4.12 -2.98
C VAL A 40 9.60 -4.81 -3.28
N TYR A 41 8.50 -4.21 -2.84
CA TYR A 41 7.15 -4.67 -3.06
C TYR A 41 6.51 -3.85 -4.17
N ILE A 42 6.09 -4.52 -5.24
CA ILE A 42 5.33 -3.88 -6.32
C ILE A 42 3.84 -4.00 -5.98
N VAL A 43 3.19 -2.86 -5.79
CA VAL A 43 1.77 -2.75 -5.46
C VAL A 43 0.97 -2.22 -6.63
N HIS A 44 -0.16 -2.88 -6.86
CA HIS A 44 -1.16 -2.50 -7.84
C HIS A 44 -2.44 -2.06 -7.14
N TYR A 45 -2.86 -0.82 -7.37
CA TYR A 45 -4.11 -0.28 -6.85
C TYR A 45 -5.32 -0.87 -7.58
N GLN A 46 -6.32 -1.32 -6.83
CA GLN A 46 -7.53 -1.87 -7.44
C GLN A 46 -8.28 -0.80 -8.23
N GLY A 47 -8.51 -1.08 -9.52
CA GLY A 47 -9.20 -0.17 -10.45
C GLY A 47 -8.30 0.89 -11.09
N TRP A 48 -6.99 0.88 -10.83
CA TRP A 48 -6.04 1.79 -11.48
C TRP A 48 -5.38 1.10 -12.68
N HIS A 49 -4.88 1.88 -13.64
CA HIS A 49 -4.14 1.34 -14.77
C HIS A 49 -2.77 0.80 -14.33
N LYS A 50 -2.30 -0.32 -14.90
CA LYS A 50 -0.99 -0.95 -14.61
C LYS A 50 0.25 -0.04 -14.74
N ARG A 51 0.07 1.14 -15.35
CA ARG A 51 1.15 2.13 -15.48
C ARG A 51 1.44 2.86 -14.16
N TYR A 52 0.50 2.77 -13.22
CA TYR A 52 0.55 3.38 -11.90
C TYR A 52 0.96 2.38 -10.81
N ASP A 53 1.54 1.24 -11.21
CA ASP A 53 2.06 0.28 -10.26
C ASP A 53 3.23 0.94 -9.51
N GLU A 54 3.12 1.01 -8.19
CA GLU A 54 4.13 1.62 -7.34
C GLU A 54 5.06 0.55 -6.78
N ARG A 55 6.36 0.84 -6.83
CA ARG A 55 7.40 0.01 -6.21
C ARG A 55 7.77 0.66 -4.89
N ILE A 56 7.49 -0.05 -3.80
CA ILE A 56 7.66 0.43 -2.43
C ILE A 56 8.69 -0.45 -1.77
N THR A 57 9.78 0.13 -1.28
CA THR A 57 10.80 -0.67 -0.60
C THR A 57 10.33 -1.09 0.79
N ALA A 58 10.92 -2.14 1.36
CA ALA A 58 10.57 -2.64 2.69
C ALA A 58 10.63 -1.54 3.75
N SER A 59 11.61 -0.64 3.64
CA SER A 59 11.76 0.53 4.50
C SER A 59 10.57 1.50 4.38
N GLU A 60 10.07 1.72 3.16
CA GLU A 60 8.91 2.59 2.89
C GLU A 60 7.57 1.92 3.19
N THR A 61 7.46 0.59 3.14
CA THR A 61 6.21 -0.12 3.48
C THR A 61 5.76 0.23 4.91
N ALA A 62 6.71 0.47 5.81
CA ALA A 62 6.43 0.90 7.17
C ALA A 62 5.74 2.27 7.23
N GLU A 63 5.78 3.12 6.21
CA GLU A 63 5.04 4.39 6.19
C GLU A 63 3.86 4.34 5.20
N MET A 64 4.05 3.67 4.07
CA MET A 64 3.09 3.60 2.97
C MET A 64 2.00 2.55 3.18
N PHE A 65 2.32 1.37 3.75
CA PHE A 65 1.33 0.30 3.92
C PHE A 65 0.67 0.34 5.27
N LEU A 66 -0.66 0.34 5.27
CA LEU A 66 -1.48 0.17 6.45
C LEU A 66 -1.99 -1.28 6.48
N PRO A 67 -1.89 -1.98 7.62
CA PRO A 67 -2.50 -3.29 7.75
C PRO A 67 -4.02 -3.17 7.59
N PHE A 68 -4.61 -4.11 6.84
CA PHE A 68 -6.04 -4.19 6.58
C PHE A 68 -6.79 -4.62 7.85
N THR A 69 -6.97 -3.68 8.77
CA THR A 69 -7.78 -3.85 9.99
C THR A 69 -9.02 -2.97 9.91
N GLU A 70 -10.12 -3.40 10.53
CA GLU A 70 -11.40 -2.67 10.49
C GLU A 70 -11.27 -1.23 11.02
N GLU A 71 -10.42 -1.01 12.02
CA GLU A 71 -10.13 0.31 12.59
C GLU A 71 -9.43 1.24 11.60
N ASN A 72 -8.46 0.69 10.87
CA ASN A 72 -7.74 1.41 9.81
C ASN A 72 -8.66 1.69 8.62
N VAL A 73 -9.46 0.71 8.21
CA VAL A 73 -10.45 0.87 7.13
C VAL A 73 -11.47 1.95 7.50
N ALA A 74 -11.96 1.97 8.74
CA ALA A 74 -12.87 3.01 9.23
C ALA A 74 -12.24 4.41 9.18
N ARG A 75 -10.94 4.53 9.52
CA ARG A 75 -10.19 5.78 9.44
C ARG A 75 -9.94 6.23 7.99
N CYS A 76 -9.79 5.30 7.05
CA CYS A 76 -9.51 5.57 5.64
C CYS A 76 -10.77 5.93 4.82
N LYS A 77 -11.97 5.54 5.28
CA LYS A 77 -13.25 5.79 4.58
C LYS A 77 -13.66 7.26 4.43
N VAL A 78 -12.95 8.21 5.04
CA VAL A 78 -13.30 9.65 4.98
C VAL A 78 -12.90 10.30 3.63
N GLY A 79 -12.30 9.55 2.71
CA GLY A 79 -11.79 10.06 1.43
C GLY A 79 -12.42 9.51 0.16
N LEU A 80 -13.51 8.74 0.24
CA LEU A 80 -14.24 8.23 -0.94
C LEU A 80 -15.06 9.34 -1.61
N VAL A 81 -14.38 10.39 -2.06
CA VAL A 81 -14.93 11.38 -2.98
C VAL A 81 -13.93 11.61 -4.11
N THR A 82 -14.18 10.86 -5.19
CA THR A 82 -14.09 11.35 -6.56
C THR A 82 -12.70 11.78 -7.04
N PHE A 83 -11.77 10.85 -7.17
CA PHE A 83 -10.81 10.92 -8.27
C PHE A 83 -10.81 9.59 -9.00
N VAL A 84 -11.68 9.50 -10.00
CA VAL A 84 -11.48 8.62 -11.14
C VAL A 84 -10.14 9.04 -11.73
N ILE A 85 -9.12 8.23 -11.53
CA ILE A 85 -7.84 8.40 -12.21
C ILE A 85 -8.06 7.92 -13.63
N MET A 86 -8.49 8.86 -14.49
CA MET A 86 -8.36 8.76 -15.94
C MET A 86 -6.90 8.90 -16.35
#